data_AF-A0A7S4ERL6-F1
#
_entry.id   AF-A0A7S4ERL6-F1
#
_cell.length_a   1.000
_cell.length_b   1.000
_cell.length_c   1.000
_cell.angle_alpha   90.00
_cell.angle_beta   90.00
_cell.angle_gamma   90.00
#
_symmetry.space_group_name_H-M   'P 1'
#
loop_
_entity.id
_entity.type
_entity.pdbx_description
1 polymer ?
#
loop_
_entity_poly.entity_id
_entity_poly.type
_entity_poly.pdbx_seq_one_letter_code
_entity_poly.pdbx_strand_id
1 'polypeptide(L)'
;MLGPDASQEEKQLQEALVHGRVHYWENNFGQDFFFYLSNNHILLSVICAHPLHPYNKIRRLLVLLNSLSFAFFIVAACTVVAPNEAIQSLLIGVVGTVLQLAWDIPTSMLGTCACANAKCLPRRLADACRTASLVLVSCHLCMGLVFFILGVALVNAVRGAEPDHIVHDFVESKLTAFASAVPTMLVIFAILRHCEMQAEAKSMI
;
A
#
# COMPACT_ATOMS: atom_id res chain seq x y z
N MET A 1 30.87 -10.46 10.80
CA MET A 1 30.36 -9.98 12.11
C MET A 1 30.27 -8.47 11.99
N LEU A 2 29.06 -7.93 12.00
CA LEU A 2 28.83 -6.49 12.00
C LEU A 2 29.33 -5.95 13.36
N GLY A 3 30.03 -4.83 13.36
CA GLY A 3 30.49 -4.17 14.59
C GLY A 3 29.31 -3.73 15.47
N PRO A 4 29.54 -3.42 16.75
CA PRO A 4 28.49 -2.93 17.65
C PRO A 4 27.74 -1.70 17.09
N ASP A 5 28.42 -0.84 16.32
CA ASP A 5 27.85 0.37 15.72
C ASP A 5 26.79 0.08 14.66
N ALA A 6 26.99 -0.96 13.84
CA ALA A 6 26.02 -1.37 12.82
C ALA A 6 24.68 -1.81 13.44
N SER A 7 24.70 -2.37 14.66
CA SER A 7 23.46 -2.71 15.37
C SER A 7 22.69 -1.48 15.83
N GLN A 8 23.37 -0.36 16.08
CA GLN A 8 22.73 0.89 16.49
C GLN A 8 22.08 1.60 15.31
N GLU A 9 22.78 1.69 14.18
CA GLU A 9 22.25 2.28 12.93
C GLU A 9 21.01 1.52 12.44
N GLU A 10 21.03 0.19 12.45
CA GLU A 10 19.87 -0.64 12.09
C GLU A 10 18.65 -0.34 12.96
N LYS A 11 18.86 -0.16 14.28
CA LYS A 11 17.78 0.17 15.22
C LYS A 11 17.20 1.56 14.94
N GLN A 12 18.05 2.54 14.69
CA GLN A 12 17.62 3.91 14.35
C GLN A 12 16.85 3.93 13.03
N LEU A 13 17.33 3.20 12.00
CA LEU A 13 16.65 3.07 10.72
C LEU A 13 15.30 2.36 10.86
N GLN A 14 15.24 1.29 11.66
CA GLN A 14 13.98 0.59 11.93
C GLN A 14 12.97 1.50 12.64
N GLU A 15 13.41 2.28 13.63
CA GLU A 15 12.57 3.28 14.28
C GLU A 15 12.09 4.34 13.30
N ALA A 16 12.98 4.86 12.45
CA ALA A 16 12.63 5.84 11.43
C ALA A 16 11.55 5.30 10.46
N LEU A 17 11.69 4.05 10.00
CA LEU A 17 10.71 3.38 9.15
C LEU A 17 9.36 3.19 9.84
N VAL A 18 9.34 2.81 11.12
CA VAL A 18 8.10 2.63 11.89
C VAL A 18 7.35 3.95 12.08
N HIS A 19 8.08 5.06 12.26
CA HIS A 19 7.51 6.39 12.40
C HIS A 19 7.21 7.08 11.06
N GLY A 20 7.48 6.41 9.92
CA GLY A 20 7.23 6.98 8.61
C GLY A 20 8.14 8.16 8.27
N ARG A 21 9.35 8.20 8.83
CA ARG A 21 10.33 9.26 8.55
C ARG A 21 10.72 9.26 7.08
N VAL A 22 10.91 10.46 6.53
CA VAL A 22 11.24 10.61 5.10
C VAL A 22 12.64 11.19 4.87
N HIS A 23 13.28 11.75 5.89
CA HIS A 23 14.66 12.20 5.83
C HIS A 23 15.63 11.26 6.57
N TYR A 24 16.72 10.87 5.90
CA TYR A 24 17.77 10.01 6.44
C TYR A 24 19.15 10.72 6.35
N TRP A 25 19.98 10.58 7.39
CA TRP A 25 21.04 11.53 7.77
C TRP A 25 22.07 11.88 6.68
N GLU A 26 22.47 10.92 5.85
CA GLU A 26 23.50 11.14 4.81
C GLU A 26 22.94 11.24 3.40
N ASN A 27 21.61 11.12 3.24
CA ASN A 27 20.98 11.02 1.94
C ASN A 27 20.58 12.38 1.36
N ASN A 28 20.76 12.50 0.04
CA ASN A 28 20.17 13.62 -0.70
C ASN A 28 18.67 13.42 -0.96
N PHE A 29 18.02 14.45 -1.52
CA PHE A 29 16.58 14.43 -1.80
C PHE A 29 16.12 13.24 -2.64
N GLY A 30 16.86 12.92 -3.71
CA GLY A 30 16.52 11.83 -4.62
C GLY A 30 16.67 10.45 -3.99
N GLN A 31 17.73 10.24 -3.21
CA GLN A 31 17.96 8.99 -2.47
C GLN A 31 16.85 8.72 -1.46
N ASP A 32 16.50 9.73 -0.66
CA ASP A 32 15.40 9.64 0.30
C ASP A 32 14.04 9.43 -0.40
N PHE A 33 13.80 10.11 -1.53
CA PHE A 33 12.58 9.90 -2.31
C PHE A 33 12.48 8.47 -2.84
N PHE A 34 13.56 7.94 -3.43
CA PHE A 34 13.57 6.58 -3.94
C PHE A 34 13.40 5.55 -2.82
N PHE A 35 14.01 5.80 -1.65
CA PHE A 35 13.82 4.98 -0.46
C PHE A 35 12.37 5.04 0.03
N TYR A 36 11.78 6.23 0.11
CA TYR A 36 10.38 6.42 0.46
C TYR A 36 9.44 5.70 -0.51
N LEU A 37 9.65 5.88 -1.81
CA LEU A 37 8.87 5.26 -2.88
C LEU A 37 8.97 3.73 -2.82
N SER A 38 10.17 3.19 -2.64
CA SER A 38 10.41 1.74 -2.55
C SER A 38 9.76 1.10 -1.34
N ASN A 39 9.52 1.84 -0.25
CA ASN A 39 8.86 1.31 0.93
C ASN A 39 7.34 1.53 0.93
N ASN A 40 6.83 2.62 0.33
CA ASN A 40 5.42 2.99 0.41
C ASN A 40 4.58 2.64 -0.82
N HIS A 41 5.18 2.54 -2.01
CA HIS A 41 4.43 2.18 -3.21
C HIS A 41 4.01 0.71 -3.16
N ILE A 42 2.71 0.41 -3.29
CA ILE A 42 2.18 -0.95 -3.08
C ILE A 42 2.89 -2.02 -3.93
N LEU A 43 3.11 -1.76 -5.23
CA LEU A 43 3.84 -2.66 -6.12
C LEU A 43 5.35 -2.72 -5.79
N LEU A 44 6.04 -1.57 -5.77
CA LEU A 44 7.49 -1.54 -5.54
C LEU A 44 7.87 -2.05 -4.15
N SER A 45 7.03 -1.86 -3.15
CA SER A 45 7.30 -2.32 -1.78
C SER A 45 7.39 -3.84 -1.68
N VAL A 46 6.69 -4.59 -2.52
CA VAL A 46 6.82 -6.06 -2.54
C VAL A 46 8.25 -6.48 -2.95
N ILE A 47 8.86 -5.74 -3.88
CA ILE A 47 10.12 -6.12 -4.54
C ILE A 47 11.32 -5.41 -3.90
N CYS A 48 11.22 -4.09 -3.74
CA CYS A 48 12.31 -3.17 -3.43
C CYS A 48 12.29 -2.62 -2.00
N ALA A 49 11.27 -2.94 -1.17
CA ALA A 49 11.24 -2.44 0.20
C ALA A 49 12.45 -2.92 1.01
N HIS A 50 12.89 -2.07 1.92
CA HIS A 50 14.00 -2.35 2.80
C HIS A 50 13.70 -3.60 3.68
N PRO A 51 14.70 -4.45 3.99
CA PRO A 51 14.49 -5.63 4.85
C PRO A 51 13.94 -5.30 6.25
N LEU A 52 14.27 -4.11 6.78
CA LEU A 52 13.78 -3.61 8.08
C LEU A 52 12.40 -2.95 8.02
N HIS A 53 11.72 -2.98 6.86
CA HIS A 53 10.34 -2.49 6.76
C HIS A 53 9.47 -3.14 7.84
N PRO A 54 8.50 -2.41 8.45
CA PRO A 54 7.61 -2.96 9.49
C PRO A 54 6.77 -4.18 9.04
N TYR A 55 6.81 -4.52 7.76
CA TYR A 55 6.14 -5.66 7.16
C TYR A 55 7.18 -6.63 6.66
N ASN A 56 6.87 -7.92 6.74
CA ASN A 56 7.60 -8.89 5.94
C ASN A 56 7.11 -8.83 4.48
N LYS A 57 7.90 -9.39 3.57
CA LYS A 57 7.58 -9.46 2.15
C LYS A 57 6.22 -10.14 1.88
N ILE A 58 5.91 -11.19 2.66
CA ILE A 58 4.66 -11.94 2.53
C ILE A 58 3.45 -11.04 2.82
N ARG A 59 3.44 -10.29 3.92
CA ARG A 59 2.33 -9.37 4.24
C ARG A 59 2.13 -8.33 3.15
N ARG A 60 3.21 -7.75 2.60
CA ARG A 60 3.11 -6.81 1.46
C ARG A 60 2.49 -7.47 0.22
N LEU A 61 2.89 -8.69 -0.08
CA LEU A 61 2.29 -9.47 -1.17
C LEU A 61 0.79 -9.72 -0.93
N LEU A 62 0.39 -10.08 0.30
CA LEU A 62 -1.03 -10.28 0.64
C LEU A 62 -1.84 -8.98 0.48
N VAL A 63 -1.28 -7.83 0.88
CA VAL A 63 -1.92 -6.52 0.68
C VAL A 63 -2.07 -6.19 -0.82
N LEU A 64 -1.03 -6.45 -1.62
CA LEU A 64 -1.10 -6.27 -3.08
C LEU A 64 -2.17 -7.17 -3.71
N LEU A 65 -2.19 -8.47 -3.35
CA LEU A 65 -3.19 -9.41 -3.86
C LEU A 65 -4.61 -9.00 -3.47
N ASN A 66 -4.81 -8.55 -2.22
CA ASN A 66 -6.10 -8.05 -1.76
C ASN A 66 -6.56 -6.81 -2.55
N SER A 67 -5.66 -5.84 -2.77
CA SER A 67 -5.94 -4.62 -3.54
C SER A 67 -6.30 -4.94 -4.99
N LEU A 68 -5.54 -5.83 -5.65
CA LEU A 68 -5.81 -6.27 -7.02
C LEU A 68 -7.13 -7.05 -7.14
N SER A 69 -7.44 -7.91 -6.16
CA SER A 69 -8.67 -8.71 -6.15
C SER A 69 -9.92 -7.83 -6.10
N PHE A 70 -9.93 -6.85 -5.18
CA PHE A 70 -11.04 -5.91 -5.06
C PHE A 70 -11.14 -4.98 -6.27
N ALA A 71 -10.00 -4.57 -6.83
CA ALA A 71 -10.00 -3.74 -8.01
C ALA A 71 -10.59 -4.40 -9.26
N PHE A 72 -10.29 -5.68 -9.46
CA PHE A 72 -10.85 -6.44 -10.57
C PHE A 72 -12.38 -6.47 -10.47
N PHE A 73 -12.90 -6.67 -9.26
CA PHE A 73 -14.33 -6.57 -8.99
C PHE A 73 -14.91 -5.20 -9.36
N ILE A 74 -14.25 -4.10 -8.98
CA ILE A 74 -14.71 -2.76 -9.33
C ILE A 74 -14.76 -2.58 -10.85
N VAL A 75 -13.69 -2.94 -11.57
CA VAL A 75 -13.64 -2.82 -13.03
C VAL A 75 -14.77 -3.61 -13.66
N ALA A 76 -14.94 -4.88 -13.29
CA ALA A 76 -16.02 -5.73 -13.78
C ALA A 76 -17.40 -5.11 -13.49
N ALA A 77 -17.65 -4.64 -12.26
CA ALA A 77 -18.92 -4.02 -11.90
C ALA A 77 -19.19 -2.72 -12.69
N CYS A 78 -18.18 -1.87 -12.86
CA CYS A 78 -18.30 -0.64 -13.64
C CYS A 78 -18.57 -0.92 -15.12
N THR A 79 -17.91 -1.92 -15.72
CA THR A 79 -18.19 -2.32 -17.11
C THR A 79 -19.62 -2.81 -17.28
N VAL A 80 -20.17 -3.56 -16.31
CA VAL A 80 -21.55 -4.04 -16.36
C VAL A 80 -22.59 -2.92 -16.20
N VAL A 81 -22.30 -1.93 -15.35
CA VAL A 81 -23.24 -0.84 -15.03
C VAL A 81 -23.17 0.32 -16.03
N ALA A 82 -22.03 0.52 -16.68
CA ALA A 82 -21.84 1.64 -17.58
C ALA A 82 -22.67 1.50 -18.87
N PRO A 83 -23.46 2.50 -19.25
CA PRO A 83 -24.26 2.45 -20.48
C PRO A 83 -23.43 2.71 -21.75
N ASN A 84 -22.22 3.25 -21.61
CA ASN A 84 -21.28 3.50 -22.70
C ASN A 84 -19.84 3.63 -22.17
N GLU A 85 -18.87 3.57 -23.07
CA GLU A 85 -17.43 3.61 -22.76
C GLU A 85 -17.00 4.89 -22.01
N ALA A 86 -17.54 6.06 -22.38
CA ALA A 86 -17.17 7.31 -21.73
C ALA A 86 -17.57 7.31 -20.24
N ILE A 87 -18.78 6.83 -19.92
CA ILE A 87 -19.23 6.67 -18.55
C ILE A 87 -18.45 5.56 -17.84
N GLN A 88 -18.10 4.47 -18.54
CA GLN A 88 -17.26 3.40 -17.99
C GLN A 88 -15.90 3.94 -17.53
N SER A 89 -15.17 4.67 -18.38
CA SER A 89 -13.88 5.26 -18.03
C SER A 89 -14.00 6.24 -16.85
N LEU A 90 -15.07 7.04 -16.80
CA LEU A 90 -15.34 7.95 -15.69
C LEU A 90 -15.60 7.18 -14.38
N LEU A 91 -16.42 6.13 -14.42
CA LEU A 91 -16.73 5.30 -13.25
C LEU A 91 -15.49 4.58 -12.74
N ILE A 92 -14.72 3.94 -13.61
CA ILE A 92 -13.47 3.25 -13.23
C ILE A 92 -12.47 4.25 -12.65
N GLY A 93 -12.28 5.40 -13.31
CA GLY A 93 -11.31 6.41 -12.90
C GLY A 93 -11.65 7.10 -11.58
N VAL A 94 -12.88 7.59 -11.42
CA VAL A 94 -13.28 8.41 -10.25
C VAL A 94 -13.84 7.53 -9.14
N VAL A 95 -14.93 6.81 -9.42
CA VAL A 95 -15.61 5.99 -8.40
C VAL A 95 -14.71 4.84 -7.97
N GLY A 96 -14.04 4.20 -8.93
CA GLY A 96 -13.11 3.13 -8.63
C GLY A 96 -11.93 3.57 -7.78
N THR A 97 -11.35 4.76 -8.01
CA THR A 97 -10.29 5.30 -7.15
C THR A 97 -10.78 5.54 -5.72
N VAL A 98 -11.96 6.14 -5.55
CA VAL A 98 -12.52 6.40 -4.21
C VAL A 98 -12.79 5.10 -3.45
N LEU A 99 -13.43 4.12 -4.10
CA LEU A 99 -13.72 2.82 -3.50
C LEU A 99 -12.42 2.05 -3.18
N GLN A 100 -11.44 2.09 -4.09
CA GLN A 100 -10.14 1.46 -3.87
C GLN A 100 -9.41 2.07 -2.67
N LEU A 101 -9.40 3.40 -2.54
CA LEU A 101 -8.79 4.07 -1.38
C LEU A 101 -9.51 3.70 -0.08
N ALA A 102 -10.84 3.67 -0.10
CA ALA A 102 -11.65 3.25 1.05
C ALA A 102 -11.38 1.80 1.47
N TRP A 103 -10.95 0.94 0.53
CA TRP A 103 -10.57 -0.45 0.79
C TRP A 103 -9.10 -0.60 1.24
N ASP A 104 -8.18 0.10 0.58
CA ASP A 104 -6.75 -0.06 0.80
C ASP A 104 -6.27 0.66 2.07
N ILE A 105 -6.87 1.79 2.46
CA ILE A 105 -6.50 2.50 3.69
C ILE A 105 -6.69 1.61 4.92
N PRO A 106 -7.87 1.02 5.21
CA PRO A 106 -8.03 0.10 6.33
C PRO A 106 -7.07 -1.09 6.26
N THR A 107 -6.88 -1.67 5.08
CA THR A 107 -5.93 -2.78 4.88
C THR A 107 -4.52 -2.39 5.32
N SER A 108 -4.07 -1.19 4.92
CA SER A 108 -2.76 -0.67 5.29
C SER A 108 -2.65 -0.43 6.80
N MET A 109 -3.68 0.16 7.43
CA MET A 109 -3.71 0.42 8.87
C MET A 109 -3.72 -0.87 9.70
N LEU A 110 -4.45 -1.89 9.23
CA LEU A 110 -4.48 -3.22 9.84
C LEU A 110 -3.12 -3.91 9.71
N GLY A 111 -2.38 -3.63 8.62
CA GLY A 111 -1.00 -4.05 8.47
C GLY A 111 -0.09 -3.44 9.54
N THR A 112 -0.15 -2.11 9.73
CA THR A 112 0.74 -1.29 10.58
C THR A 112 0.16 -1.08 11.98
N CYS A 113 -0.15 -2.16 12.69
CA CYS A 113 -0.51 -2.02 14.10
C CYS A 113 0.68 -1.43 14.90
N ALA A 114 0.57 -0.16 15.30
CA ALA A 114 1.60 0.52 16.10
C ALA A 114 1.93 -0.24 17.39
N CYS A 115 0.91 -0.84 18.02
CA CYS A 115 1.07 -1.68 19.22
C CYS A 115 1.95 -2.91 18.97
N ALA A 116 1.93 -3.50 17.77
CA ALA A 116 2.76 -4.66 17.44
C ALA A 116 4.27 -4.32 17.37
N ASN A 117 4.62 -3.03 17.29
CA ASN A 117 5.98 -2.51 17.25
C ASN A 117 6.33 -1.61 18.44
N ALA A 118 5.39 -1.42 19.38
CA ALA A 118 5.59 -0.52 20.52
C ALA A 118 6.53 -1.16 21.56
N LYS A 119 7.66 -0.49 21.83
CA LYS A 119 8.65 -0.94 22.84
C LYS A 119 8.13 -0.88 24.28
N CYS A 120 7.12 -0.06 24.53
CA CYS A 120 6.53 0.12 25.87
C CYS A 120 5.57 -1.01 26.28
N LEU A 121 5.18 -1.89 25.35
CA LEU A 121 4.23 -2.97 25.64
C LEU A 121 4.95 -4.26 26.06
N PRO A 122 4.38 -5.04 27.01
CA PRO A 122 4.88 -6.37 27.32
C PRO A 122 4.92 -7.26 26.07
N ARG A 123 5.97 -8.07 25.92
CA ARG A 123 6.20 -8.91 24.73
C ARG A 123 4.98 -9.75 24.33
N ARG A 124 4.28 -10.34 25.31
CA ARG A 124 3.06 -11.14 25.07
C ARG A 124 1.94 -10.33 24.41
N LEU A 125 1.78 -9.06 24.80
CA LEU A 125 0.77 -8.19 24.24
C LEU A 125 1.15 -7.73 22.82
N ALA A 126 2.44 -7.41 22.59
CA ALA A 126 2.93 -7.11 21.25
C ALA A 126 2.77 -8.30 20.28
N ASP A 127 3.06 -9.53 20.74
CA ASP A 127 2.88 -10.76 19.98
C ASP A 127 1.39 -11.03 19.69
N ALA A 128 0.51 -10.77 20.65
CA ALA A 128 -0.94 -10.85 20.46
C ALA A 128 -1.42 -9.83 19.41
N CYS A 129 -0.96 -8.57 19.47
CA CYS A 129 -1.27 -7.54 18.47
C CYS A 129 -0.75 -7.92 17.07
N ARG A 130 0.44 -8.52 16.98
CA ARG A 130 1.01 -9.01 15.71
C ARG A 130 0.20 -10.16 15.11
N THR A 131 -0.33 -11.03 15.96
CA THR A 131 -1.19 -12.15 15.57
C THR A 131 -2.56 -11.65 15.13
N ALA A 132 -3.17 -10.76 15.92
CA ALA A 132 -4.44 -10.13 15.57
C ALA A 132 -4.37 -9.37 14.24
N SER A 133 -3.31 -8.58 14.02
CA SER A 133 -3.11 -7.89 12.73
C SER A 133 -2.99 -8.86 11.56
N LEU A 134 -2.29 -10.00 11.75
CA LEU A 134 -2.19 -11.02 10.71
C LEU A 134 -3.55 -11.61 10.38
N VAL A 135 -4.33 -11.98 11.40
CA VAL A 135 -5.68 -12.54 11.22
C VAL A 135 -6.58 -11.54 10.50
N LEU A 136 -6.57 -10.27 10.91
CA LEU A 136 -7.39 -9.23 10.28
C LEU A 136 -6.99 -9.01 8.81
N VAL A 137 -5.70 -8.93 8.49
CA VAL A 137 -5.22 -8.82 7.10
C VAL A 137 -5.63 -10.05 6.29
N SER A 138 -5.54 -11.26 6.85
CA SER A 138 -5.97 -12.49 6.20
C SER A 138 -7.48 -12.51 5.95
N CYS A 139 -8.30 -12.10 6.93
CA CYS A 139 -9.75 -11.97 6.76
C CYS A 139 -10.08 -10.96 5.65
N HIS A 140 -9.37 -9.83 5.62
CA HIS A 140 -9.55 -8.81 4.60
C HIS A 140 -9.19 -9.34 3.20
N LEU A 141 -8.09 -10.09 3.09
CA LEU A 141 -7.73 -10.80 1.85
C LEU A 141 -8.81 -11.79 1.44
N CYS A 142 -9.37 -12.58 2.37
CA CYS A 142 -10.47 -13.49 2.05
C CYS A 142 -11.69 -12.73 1.48
N MET A 143 -12.03 -11.56 2.05
CA MET A 143 -13.09 -10.71 1.49
C MET A 143 -12.72 -10.20 0.09
N GLY A 144 -11.47 -9.77 -0.12
CA GLY A 144 -10.98 -9.36 -1.44
C GLY A 144 -11.10 -10.48 -2.48
N LEU A 145 -10.76 -11.72 -2.11
CA LEU A 145 -10.91 -12.90 -2.98
C LEU A 145 -12.38 -13.22 -3.27
N VAL A 146 -13.28 -13.04 -2.28
CA VAL A 146 -14.73 -13.15 -2.51
C VAL A 146 -15.18 -12.11 -3.54
N PHE A 147 -14.75 -10.86 -3.42
CA PHE A 147 -15.04 -9.83 -4.43
C PHE A 147 -14.48 -10.20 -5.80
N PHE A 148 -13.27 -10.72 -5.88
CA PHE A 148 -12.70 -11.20 -7.15
C PHE A 148 -13.58 -12.29 -7.79
N ILE A 149 -14.01 -13.29 -7.01
CA ILE A 149 -14.92 -14.34 -7.48
C ILE A 149 -16.25 -13.73 -7.95
N LEU A 150 -16.81 -12.76 -7.23
CA LEU A 150 -18.01 -12.04 -7.65
C LEU A 150 -17.77 -11.27 -8.95
N GLY A 151 -16.60 -10.66 -9.13
CA GLY A 151 -16.20 -10.00 -10.38
C GLY A 151 -16.18 -10.97 -11.54
N VAL A 152 -15.52 -12.14 -11.36
CA VAL A 152 -15.51 -13.21 -12.37
C VAL A 152 -16.93 -13.70 -12.66
N ALA A 153 -17.76 -13.89 -11.65
CA ALA A 153 -19.16 -14.30 -11.82
C ALA A 153 -19.97 -13.24 -12.60
N LEU A 154 -19.78 -11.95 -12.32
CA LEU A 154 -20.43 -10.85 -13.04
C LEU A 154 -20.05 -10.85 -14.52
N VAL A 155 -18.75 -10.98 -14.84
CA VAL A 155 -18.27 -11.07 -16.23
C VAL A 155 -18.93 -12.24 -16.97
N ASN A 156 -19.03 -13.40 -16.33
CA ASN A 156 -19.63 -14.58 -16.96
C ASN A 156 -21.17 -14.53 -17.04
N ALA A 157 -21.84 -13.77 -16.16
CA ALA A 157 -23.29 -13.67 -16.12
C ALA A 157 -23.85 -12.71 -17.20
N VAL A 158 -23.07 -11.72 -17.62
CA VAL A 158 -23.49 -10.73 -18.61
C VAL A 158 -23.27 -11.28 -20.03
N ARG A 159 -24.37 -11.60 -20.71
CA ARG A 159 -24.33 -12.06 -22.11
C ARG A 159 -23.70 -10.99 -22.99
N GLY A 160 -22.62 -11.35 -23.68
CA GLY A 160 -21.91 -10.46 -24.60
C GLY A 160 -20.73 -9.71 -23.98
N ALA A 161 -20.44 -9.89 -22.69
CA ALA A 161 -19.17 -9.44 -22.13
C ALA A 161 -18.04 -10.30 -22.68
N GLU A 162 -17.08 -9.69 -23.38
CA GLU A 162 -15.85 -10.36 -23.80
C GLU A 162 -14.85 -10.31 -22.63
N PRO A 163 -14.49 -11.46 -22.02
CA PRO A 163 -13.61 -11.47 -20.84
C PRO A 163 -12.26 -10.79 -21.10
N ASP A 164 -11.75 -10.90 -22.33
CA ASP A 164 -10.46 -10.33 -22.74
C ASP A 164 -10.47 -8.80 -22.65
N HIS A 165 -11.58 -8.14 -23.03
CA HIS A 165 -11.71 -6.70 -22.93
C HIS A 165 -11.67 -6.23 -21.46
N ILE A 166 -12.34 -6.95 -20.57
CA ILE A 166 -12.39 -6.60 -19.13
C ILE A 166 -11.03 -6.81 -18.48
N VAL A 167 -10.31 -7.88 -18.84
CA VAL A 167 -8.94 -8.12 -18.37
C VAL A 167 -8.02 -7.01 -18.87
N HIS A 168 -8.15 -6.60 -20.13
CA HIS A 168 -7.38 -5.48 -20.68
C HIS A 168 -7.64 -4.18 -19.90
N ASP A 169 -8.91 -3.79 -19.73
CA ASP A 169 -9.31 -2.60 -18.97
C ASP A 169 -8.78 -2.64 -17.53
N PHE A 170 -8.82 -3.82 -16.91
CA PHE A 170 -8.26 -4.02 -15.58
C PHE A 170 -6.75 -3.78 -15.55
N VAL A 171 -5.99 -4.37 -16.47
CA VAL A 171 -4.54 -4.20 -16.54
C VAL A 171 -4.18 -2.73 -16.81
N GLU A 172 -4.82 -2.10 -17.80
CA GLU A 172 -4.59 -0.71 -18.16
C GLU A 172 -4.88 0.24 -16.99
N SER A 173 -6.03 0.05 -16.31
CA SER A 173 -6.40 0.86 -15.15
C SER A 173 -5.37 0.74 -14.02
N LYS A 174 -4.77 -0.44 -13.82
CA LYS A 174 -3.75 -0.65 -12.78
C LYS A 174 -2.38 -0.12 -13.14
N LEU A 175 -1.95 -0.28 -14.37
CA LEU A 175 -0.72 0.35 -14.84
C LEU A 175 -0.80 1.88 -14.70
N THR A 176 -1.94 2.46 -15.08
CA THR A 176 -2.20 3.90 -14.94
C THR A 176 -2.20 4.33 -13.46
N ALA A 177 -2.87 3.58 -12.59
CA ALA A 177 -2.90 3.87 -11.15
C ALA A 177 -1.50 3.80 -10.52
N PHE A 178 -0.69 2.79 -10.86
CA PHE A 178 0.68 2.68 -10.36
C PHE A 178 1.60 3.78 -10.90
N ALA A 179 1.49 4.11 -12.19
CA ALA A 179 2.27 5.20 -12.77
C ALA A 179 1.91 6.56 -12.14
N SER A 180 0.62 6.84 -11.95
CA SER A 180 0.14 8.10 -11.35
C SER A 180 0.36 8.20 -9.83
N ALA A 181 0.55 7.07 -9.14
CA ALA A 181 0.94 7.07 -7.73
C ALA A 181 2.34 7.67 -7.50
N VAL A 182 3.27 7.52 -8.45
CA VAL A 182 4.65 8.04 -8.32
C VAL A 182 4.70 9.56 -8.14
N PRO A 183 4.12 10.40 -9.03
CA PRO A 183 4.12 11.85 -8.83
C PRO A 183 3.33 12.27 -7.58
N THR A 184 2.25 11.56 -7.24
CA THR A 184 1.49 11.80 -6.01
C THR A 184 2.37 11.58 -4.78
N MET A 185 3.12 10.48 -4.74
CA MET A 185 4.06 10.18 -3.67
C MET A 185 5.23 11.17 -3.60
N LEU A 186 5.68 11.71 -4.74
CA LEU A 186 6.70 12.77 -4.75
C LEU A 186 6.21 14.04 -4.06
N VAL A 187 4.97 14.44 -4.33
CA VAL A 187 4.35 15.61 -3.66
C VAL A 187 4.21 15.37 -2.16
N ILE A 188 3.68 14.21 -1.76
CA ILE A 188 3.53 13.85 -0.34
C ILE A 188 4.91 13.84 0.35
N PHE A 189 5.90 13.20 -0.26
CA PHE A 189 7.28 13.14 0.24
C PHE A 189 7.88 14.53 0.44
N ALA A 190 7.75 15.42 -0.56
CA ALA A 190 8.30 16.77 -0.47
C ALA A 190 7.70 17.58 0.69
N ILE A 191 6.38 17.45 0.90
CA ILE A 191 5.68 18.08 2.03
C ILE A 191 6.19 17.52 3.36
N LEU A 192 6.21 16.19 3.50
CA LEU A 192 6.67 15.53 4.74
C LEU A 192 8.11 15.90 5.07
N ARG A 193 9.01 15.90 4.08
CA ARG A 193 10.42 16.23 4.26
C ARG A 193 10.58 17.67 4.71
N HIS A 194 9.82 18.60 4.11
CA HIS A 194 9.84 19.99 4.52
C HIS A 194 9.41 20.17 5.98
N CYS A 195 8.34 19.50 6.40
CA CYS A 195 7.87 19.51 7.78
C CYS A 195 8.91 18.94 8.75
N GLU A 196 9.56 17.82 8.40
CA GLU A 196 10.61 17.21 9.23
C GLU A 196 11.81 18.14 9.42
N MET A 197 12.32 18.75 8.35
CA MET A 197 13.45 19.69 8.44
C MET A 197 13.10 20.93 9.29
N GLN A 198 11.87 21.44 9.20
CA GLN A 198 11.43 22.55 10.05
C GLN A 198 11.34 22.15 11.53
N ALA A 199 10.90 20.93 11.84
CA ALA A 199 10.82 20.43 13.20
C ALA A 199 12.23 20.27 13.81
N GLU A 200 13.19 19.77 13.05
CA GLU A 200 14.58 19.62 13.46
C GLU A 200 15.25 20.97 13.72
N ALA A 201 15.09 21.94 12.82
CA ALA A 201 15.64 23.28 13.00
C ALA A 201 15.13 23.96 14.28
N LYS A 202 13.85 23.75 14.63
CA LYS A 202 13.27 24.26 15.89
C LYS A 202 13.80 23.56 17.13
N SER A 203 14.22 22.30 17.04
CA SER A 203 14.76 21.54 18.18
C SER A 203 16.20 21.92 18.56
N MET A 204 16.89 22.68 17.70
CA MET A 204 18.27 23.13 17.92
C MET A 204 18.38 24.51 18.59
N ILE A 205 17.26 25.22 18.74
CA ILE A 205 17.16 26.54 19.39
C ILE A 205 16.78 26.34 20.85
#